data_AF-A0AAU8MTY7-F1
#
_entry.id   AF-A0AAU8MTY7-F1
#
_cell.length_a   1.000
_cell.length_b   1.000
_cell.length_c   1.000
_cell.angle_alpha   90.00
_cell.angle_beta   90.00
_cell.angle_gamma   90.00
#
_symmetry.space_group_name_H-M   'P 1'
#
loop_
_entity.id
_entity.type
_entity.pdbx_description
1 polymer ?
#
loop_
_entity_poly.entity_id
_entity_poly.type
_entity_poly.pdbx_seq_one_letter_code
_entity_poly.pdbx_strand_id
1 'polypeptide(L)'
;MKQLGLGLIAILLSLDALATDLSPSAVGGGDIPGDYPSIDFYISKDDWAPTLTLSNDAADRSTVTIHSSTSKTSNLITGNTDYPLDSMTIYKDDRVTFVYHADKQRWAIEAPGYTPNANGGSGVLPSPAVGKFTRFDIADGDWASTITLPASAPNNSVVAISSRASWAAKISPQNAMYASTFNLRNGDQYVFVYRTNYQRWFSVKTPITALQAASAGAQLAAPATPYTQVKFADGNWIPEITLPATAGDRDRISLSSDAGWTATLANRNLDYDGTLKLFTGARYDFIFIREKGVWTLQSSPHVAFTPNGLGTTQLPNTRSPVMRYTSSDGDWASTVLLPVDARPGDAVIVKSNASWEFDVAGQNTSFGTTRVRNGETYRFVRDAAGLWNLETRIVTMMLMYSQEAVDRLGELAQKMRMLEGLRLTNEALENSKVNFYLRPVGFLKRQFVADTLGDILAVAMKDSVVVSIRAQLAADAVYYEGTEEGCGLAGVTDPKESMLGTGSLNCGVTVMRHEFGHNMGLDHAEGAGGSAPYAKGYLLVEDIMGGNAIPYYSSPNLYLPEYGVPLGIADVTDSVRALNDRSKTVSEYY
;
A
#
# COMPACT_ATOMS: atom_id res chain seq x y z
N MET A 1 8.08 -73.28 -46.50
CA MET A 1 7.37 -72.31 -45.62
C MET A 1 7.68 -72.64 -44.18
N LYS A 2 8.57 -71.87 -43.54
CA LYS A 2 8.70 -71.72 -42.07
C LYS A 2 9.64 -70.54 -41.83
N GLN A 3 9.06 -69.42 -41.39
CA GLN A 3 9.76 -68.27 -40.78
C GLN A 3 10.20 -68.64 -39.36
N LEU A 4 11.31 -68.04 -38.90
CA LEU A 4 11.69 -67.73 -37.50
C LEU A 4 13.19 -67.39 -37.56
N GLY A 5 13.74 -66.28 -37.10
CA GLY A 5 13.24 -65.11 -36.37
C GLY A 5 14.50 -64.46 -35.79
N LEU A 6 14.97 -63.35 -36.38
CA LEU A 6 16.10 -62.59 -35.84
C LEU A 6 15.52 -61.58 -34.83
N GLY A 7 15.75 -61.82 -33.54
CA GLY A 7 15.45 -60.85 -32.49
C GLY A 7 16.46 -59.72 -32.52
N LEU A 8 16.00 -58.51 -32.86
CA LEU A 8 16.77 -57.28 -32.69
C LEU A 8 16.45 -56.75 -31.29
N ILE A 9 17.41 -56.88 -30.35
CA ILE A 9 17.34 -56.23 -29.05
C ILE A 9 17.78 -54.77 -29.26
N ALA A 10 16.84 -53.84 -29.24
CA ALA A 10 17.11 -52.41 -29.18
C ALA A 10 17.39 -52.03 -27.71
N ILE A 11 18.66 -51.77 -27.40
CA ILE A 11 19.06 -51.14 -26.14
C ILE A 11 18.75 -49.64 -26.29
N LEU A 12 17.66 -49.18 -25.65
CA LEU A 12 17.41 -47.76 -25.45
C LEU A 12 18.40 -47.25 -24.38
N LEU A 13 19.48 -46.62 -24.84
CA LEU A 13 20.32 -45.77 -23.99
C LEU A 13 19.57 -44.44 -23.83
N SER A 14 19.07 -44.15 -22.63
CA SER A 14 18.68 -42.79 -22.24
C SER A 14 19.95 -41.96 -22.11
N LEU A 15 20.24 -41.14 -23.12
CA LEU A 15 21.21 -40.06 -22.99
C LEU A 15 20.55 -39.00 -22.10
N ASP A 16 21.00 -38.88 -20.85
CA ASP A 16 20.73 -37.68 -20.06
C ASP A 16 21.39 -36.51 -20.80
N ALA A 17 20.58 -35.66 -21.43
CA ALA A 17 21.08 -34.45 -22.06
C ALA A 17 21.67 -33.56 -20.96
N LEU A 18 22.94 -33.17 -21.11
CA LEU A 18 23.57 -32.21 -20.21
C LEU A 18 22.80 -30.89 -20.28
N ALA A 19 22.56 -30.27 -19.12
CA ALA A 19 21.96 -28.95 -19.05
C ALA A 19 22.84 -27.92 -19.77
N THR A 20 22.20 -26.97 -20.45
CA THR A 20 22.89 -25.83 -21.06
C THR A 20 23.00 -24.72 -20.03
N ASP A 21 24.23 -24.36 -19.67
CA ASP A 21 24.49 -23.25 -18.76
C ASP A 21 24.26 -21.91 -19.48
N LEU A 22 23.34 -21.10 -18.94
CA LEU A 22 23.03 -19.76 -19.44
C LEU A 22 23.10 -18.74 -18.29
N SER A 23 23.17 -17.46 -18.65
CA SER A 23 23.17 -16.34 -17.72
C SER A 23 22.55 -15.10 -18.39
N PRO A 24 22.22 -14.04 -17.63
CA PRO A 24 21.60 -12.87 -18.22
C PRO A 24 22.39 -12.24 -19.39
N SER A 25 23.71 -12.11 -19.25
CA SER A 25 24.56 -11.57 -20.32
C SER A 25 24.62 -12.48 -21.56
N ALA A 26 24.52 -13.79 -21.39
CA ALA A 26 24.54 -14.76 -22.48
C ALA A 26 23.28 -14.71 -23.35
N VAL A 27 22.13 -14.35 -22.77
CA VAL A 27 20.84 -14.22 -23.48
C VAL A 27 20.45 -12.76 -23.74
N GLY A 28 21.28 -11.80 -23.32
CA GLY A 28 21.03 -10.37 -23.50
C GLY A 28 19.97 -9.78 -22.57
N GLY A 29 19.63 -10.44 -21.46
CA GLY A 29 18.58 -10.01 -20.53
C GLY A 29 18.10 -11.11 -19.59
N GLY A 30 16.89 -10.96 -19.03
CA GLY A 30 16.29 -11.96 -18.14
C GLY A 30 15.30 -12.91 -18.82
N ASP A 31 15.17 -12.85 -20.14
CA ASP A 31 14.25 -13.69 -20.90
C ASP A 31 14.89 -15.05 -21.18
N ILE A 32 14.52 -16.05 -20.37
CA ILE A 32 15.11 -17.40 -20.44
C ILE A 32 14.47 -18.13 -21.62
N PRO A 33 15.27 -18.59 -22.61
CA PRO A 33 14.74 -19.18 -23.82
C PRO A 33 14.21 -20.61 -23.56
N GLY A 34 13.40 -21.13 -24.49
CA GLY A 34 12.77 -22.46 -24.39
C GLY A 34 13.24 -23.46 -25.45
N ASP A 35 14.27 -23.11 -26.22
CA ASP A 35 14.81 -23.89 -27.33
C ASP A 35 15.82 -24.98 -26.91
N TYR A 36 16.18 -25.01 -25.63
CA TYR A 36 17.01 -26.07 -25.04
C TYR A 36 16.15 -27.05 -24.23
N PRO A 37 16.44 -28.37 -24.29
CA PRO A 37 15.72 -29.37 -23.50
C PRO A 37 15.99 -29.24 -21.99
N SER A 38 17.12 -28.66 -21.59
CA SER A 38 17.46 -28.40 -20.19
C SER A 38 18.39 -27.19 -20.09
N ILE A 39 18.08 -26.27 -19.17
CA ILE A 39 18.82 -25.03 -18.92
C ILE A 39 19.15 -24.90 -17.44
N ASP A 40 20.41 -24.63 -17.11
CA ASP A 40 20.81 -24.09 -15.81
C ASP A 40 21.10 -22.59 -15.98
N PHE A 41 20.25 -21.73 -15.44
CA PHE A 41 20.33 -20.28 -15.57
C PHE A 41 20.96 -19.65 -14.33
N TYR A 42 22.19 -19.14 -14.45
CA TYR A 42 22.98 -18.62 -13.34
C TYR A 42 22.91 -17.10 -13.24
N ILE A 43 22.57 -16.62 -12.05
CA ILE A 43 22.50 -15.20 -11.69
C ILE A 43 23.59 -14.91 -10.65
N SER A 44 24.40 -13.89 -10.92
CA SER A 44 25.53 -13.49 -10.08
C SER A 44 25.53 -11.98 -9.83
N LYS A 45 26.51 -11.47 -9.07
CA LYS A 45 26.59 -10.03 -8.78
C LYS A 45 26.82 -9.18 -10.03
N ASP A 46 27.67 -9.71 -10.92
CA ASP A 46 28.18 -9.04 -12.11
C ASP A 46 27.41 -9.46 -13.38
N ASP A 47 26.57 -10.50 -13.27
CA ASP A 47 25.69 -10.98 -14.33
C ASP A 47 24.27 -11.21 -13.79
N TRP A 48 23.43 -10.17 -13.89
CA TRP A 48 22.14 -10.07 -13.23
C TRP A 48 21.10 -9.34 -14.07
N ALA A 49 19.86 -9.80 -14.01
CA ALA A 49 18.70 -9.10 -14.54
C ALA A 49 17.64 -8.92 -13.45
N PRO A 50 17.03 -7.72 -13.30
CA PRO A 50 16.01 -7.46 -12.28
C PRO A 50 14.71 -8.25 -12.50
N THR A 51 14.39 -8.55 -13.75
CA THR A 51 13.17 -9.24 -14.15
C THR A 51 13.56 -10.45 -14.97
N LEU A 52 12.92 -11.59 -14.69
CA LEU A 52 13.10 -12.83 -15.42
C LEU A 52 11.77 -13.26 -16.02
N THR A 53 11.83 -13.93 -17.17
CA THR A 53 10.67 -14.60 -17.78
C THR A 53 11.07 -16.01 -18.25
N LEU A 54 10.11 -16.93 -18.29
CA LEU A 54 10.27 -18.22 -18.96
C LEU A 54 9.58 -18.15 -20.32
N SER A 55 10.18 -18.72 -21.35
CA SER A 55 9.58 -18.82 -22.69
C SER A 55 8.14 -19.38 -22.64
N ASN A 56 7.25 -18.85 -23.48
CA ASN A 56 5.91 -19.41 -23.67
C ASN A 56 5.88 -20.62 -24.62
N ASP A 57 7.01 -20.93 -25.25
CA ASP A 57 7.16 -22.04 -26.18
C ASP A 57 8.43 -22.82 -25.85
N ALA A 58 8.26 -24.11 -25.58
CA ALA A 58 9.33 -25.05 -25.26
C ALA A 58 8.86 -26.47 -25.62
N ALA A 59 9.80 -27.39 -25.83
CA ALA A 59 9.44 -28.79 -26.02
C ALA A 59 8.85 -29.38 -24.72
N ASP A 60 7.93 -30.35 -24.84
CA ASP A 60 7.40 -31.05 -23.67
C ASP A 60 8.54 -31.63 -22.81
N ARG A 61 8.41 -31.51 -21.49
CA ARG A 61 9.43 -31.91 -20.49
C ARG A 61 10.72 -31.10 -20.48
N SER A 62 10.81 -29.99 -21.23
CA SER A 62 11.98 -29.09 -21.11
C SER A 62 12.12 -28.58 -19.68
N THR A 63 13.36 -28.42 -19.19
CA THR A 63 13.62 -27.95 -17.83
C THR A 63 14.39 -26.64 -17.80
N VAL A 64 14.07 -25.81 -16.80
CA VAL A 64 14.84 -24.60 -16.45
C VAL A 64 15.09 -24.64 -14.95
N THR A 65 16.35 -24.62 -14.54
CA THR A 65 16.74 -24.41 -13.15
C THR A 65 17.42 -23.06 -13.00
N ILE A 66 16.88 -22.19 -12.16
CA ILE A 66 17.44 -20.87 -11.87
C ILE A 66 18.30 -20.99 -10.62
N HIS A 67 19.54 -20.53 -10.71
CA HIS A 67 20.53 -20.49 -9.62
C HIS A 67 20.90 -19.04 -9.32
N SER A 68 20.80 -18.62 -8.07
CA SER A 68 21.21 -17.27 -7.67
C SER A 68 22.30 -17.29 -6.61
N SER A 69 23.38 -16.55 -6.86
CA SER A 69 24.52 -16.39 -5.93
C SER A 69 24.67 -14.95 -5.42
N THR A 70 23.81 -14.03 -5.88
CA THR A 70 23.89 -12.59 -5.62
C THR A 70 22.97 -12.14 -4.51
N SER A 71 23.35 -11.09 -3.77
CA SER A 71 22.48 -10.43 -2.80
C SER A 71 21.41 -9.54 -3.46
N LYS A 72 21.54 -9.24 -4.75
CA LYS A 72 20.49 -8.56 -5.52
C LYS A 72 19.34 -9.54 -5.76
N THR A 73 18.11 -9.11 -5.56
CA THR A 73 16.93 -9.93 -5.89
C THR A 73 16.57 -9.80 -7.37
N SER A 74 15.98 -10.85 -7.93
CA SER A 74 15.36 -10.83 -9.27
C SER A 74 13.91 -11.25 -9.12
N ASN A 75 13.01 -10.71 -9.95
CA ASN A 75 11.59 -11.11 -9.95
C ASN A 75 11.27 -11.89 -11.21
N LEU A 76 10.94 -13.17 -11.05
CA LEU A 76 10.43 -14.02 -12.12
C LEU A 76 8.94 -13.74 -12.32
N ILE A 77 8.53 -13.36 -13.52
CA ILE A 77 7.12 -13.24 -13.89
C ILE A 77 6.55 -14.64 -14.10
N THR A 78 5.48 -14.99 -13.38
CA THR A 78 5.02 -16.38 -13.25
C THR A 78 3.69 -16.66 -13.97
N GLY A 79 3.23 -15.76 -14.84
CA GLY A 79 1.94 -15.87 -15.54
C GLY A 79 1.77 -17.12 -16.41
N ASN A 80 2.87 -17.70 -16.91
CA ASN A 80 2.88 -18.96 -17.66
C ASN A 80 3.40 -20.15 -16.82
N THR A 81 3.38 -20.04 -15.49
CA THR A 81 3.83 -21.10 -14.57
C THR A 81 2.69 -21.50 -13.63
N ASP A 82 2.76 -22.67 -13.00
CA ASP A 82 1.81 -23.12 -11.96
C ASP A 82 2.14 -22.62 -10.54
N TYR A 83 3.05 -21.66 -10.41
CA TYR A 83 3.19 -20.86 -9.21
C TYR A 83 1.97 -19.94 -9.04
N PRO A 84 1.42 -19.80 -7.82
CA PRO A 84 0.07 -19.24 -7.66
C PRO A 84 0.02 -17.71 -7.54
N LEU A 85 1.16 -17.01 -7.54
CA LEU A 85 1.27 -15.55 -7.50
C LEU A 85 1.76 -15.02 -8.86
N ASP A 86 1.67 -13.71 -9.08
CA ASP A 86 2.06 -13.07 -10.35
C ASP A 86 3.56 -12.96 -10.57
N SER A 87 4.33 -12.99 -9.47
CA SER A 87 5.79 -13.07 -9.53
C SER A 87 6.38 -13.87 -8.38
N MET A 88 7.56 -14.45 -8.63
CA MET A 88 8.40 -15.11 -7.64
C MET A 88 9.69 -14.31 -7.48
N THR A 89 9.99 -13.85 -6.26
CA THR A 89 11.28 -13.24 -5.96
C THR A 89 12.35 -14.32 -5.77
N ILE A 90 13.41 -14.23 -6.57
CA ILE A 90 14.62 -15.04 -6.48
C ILE A 90 15.63 -14.29 -5.63
N TYR A 91 16.02 -14.88 -4.51
CA TYR A 91 17.01 -14.35 -3.58
C TYR A 91 18.35 -15.04 -3.76
N LYS A 92 19.36 -14.57 -3.01
CA LYS A 92 20.62 -15.28 -2.86
C LYS A 92 20.39 -16.72 -2.40
N ASP A 93 21.17 -17.63 -2.97
CA ASP A 93 21.23 -19.07 -2.67
C ASP A 93 19.95 -19.84 -3.03
N ASP A 94 18.99 -19.20 -3.72
CA ASP A 94 17.84 -19.89 -4.26
C ASP A 94 18.23 -20.76 -5.46
N ARG A 95 17.60 -21.94 -5.49
CA ARG A 95 17.60 -22.88 -6.61
C ARG A 95 16.17 -23.28 -6.90
N VAL A 96 15.65 -22.93 -8.07
CA VAL A 96 14.25 -23.19 -8.43
C VAL A 96 14.18 -23.86 -9.80
N THR A 97 13.55 -25.02 -9.88
CA THR A 97 13.40 -25.79 -11.12
C THR A 97 11.96 -25.72 -11.64
N PHE A 98 11.83 -25.60 -12.96
CA PHE A 98 10.57 -25.65 -13.69
C PHE A 98 10.63 -26.72 -14.79
N VAL A 99 9.51 -27.39 -15.05
CA VAL A 99 9.34 -28.38 -16.11
C VAL A 99 8.20 -27.95 -17.02
N TYR A 100 8.44 -27.80 -18.33
CA TYR A 100 7.41 -27.42 -19.27
C TYR A 100 6.46 -28.58 -19.59
N HIS A 101 5.16 -28.29 -19.61
CA HIS A 101 4.09 -29.21 -19.99
C HIS A 101 3.38 -28.67 -21.23
N ALA A 102 3.65 -29.27 -22.39
CA ALA A 102 3.16 -28.78 -23.67
C ALA A 102 1.63 -28.89 -23.81
N ASP A 103 1.00 -29.88 -23.16
CA ASP A 103 -0.45 -30.06 -23.10
C ASP A 103 -1.18 -28.92 -22.38
N LYS A 104 -0.47 -28.24 -21.46
CA LYS A 104 -0.97 -27.10 -20.68
C LYS A 104 -0.42 -25.76 -21.15
N GLN A 105 0.55 -25.78 -22.05
CA GLN A 105 1.37 -24.63 -22.45
C GLN A 105 1.87 -23.84 -21.23
N ARG A 106 2.40 -24.56 -20.24
CA ARG A 106 2.70 -24.02 -18.91
C ARG A 106 3.89 -24.70 -18.26
N TRP A 107 4.71 -23.93 -17.56
CA TRP A 107 5.78 -24.42 -16.71
C TRP A 107 5.25 -24.87 -15.34
N ALA A 108 5.60 -26.08 -14.92
CA ALA A 108 5.34 -26.57 -13.58
C ALA A 108 6.57 -26.35 -12.69
N ILE A 109 6.45 -25.62 -11.58
CA ILE A 109 7.51 -25.56 -10.58
C ILE A 109 7.65 -26.91 -9.89
N GLU A 110 8.89 -27.39 -9.81
CA GLU A 110 9.27 -28.54 -9.02
C GLU A 110 9.37 -28.12 -7.56
N ALA A 111 8.39 -28.54 -6.77
CA ALA A 111 8.27 -28.19 -5.36
C ALA A 111 7.71 -29.37 -4.57
N PRO A 112 8.08 -29.50 -3.27
CA PRO A 112 7.47 -30.49 -2.40
C PRO A 112 5.94 -30.38 -2.40
N GLY A 113 5.28 -31.49 -2.72
CA GLY A 113 3.83 -31.64 -2.67
C GLY A 113 3.41 -32.62 -1.58
N TYR A 114 2.43 -32.23 -0.79
CA TYR A 114 1.90 -33.04 0.31
C TYR A 114 0.39 -33.22 0.16
N THR A 115 -0.09 -34.35 0.65
CA THR A 115 -1.51 -34.63 0.89
C THR A 115 -1.65 -35.22 2.29
N PRO A 116 -2.84 -35.23 2.92
CA PRO A 116 -3.05 -35.87 4.21
C PRO A 116 -2.50 -37.30 4.27
N ASN A 117 -2.81 -38.17 3.30
CA ASN A 117 -2.37 -39.57 3.27
C ASN A 117 -0.85 -39.69 3.11
N ALA A 118 -0.24 -38.89 2.23
CA ALA A 118 1.22 -38.84 2.08
C ALA A 118 1.93 -38.25 3.32
N ASN A 119 1.18 -37.60 4.21
CA ASN A 119 1.63 -37.00 5.46
C ASN A 119 1.10 -37.75 6.69
N GLY A 120 0.99 -39.09 6.61
CA GLY A 120 0.60 -39.94 7.74
C GLY A 120 -0.85 -39.76 8.21
N GLY A 121 -1.75 -39.31 7.33
CA GLY A 121 -3.14 -38.95 7.64
C GLY A 121 -3.30 -37.58 8.28
N SER A 122 -2.24 -36.76 8.35
CA SER A 122 -2.23 -35.49 9.07
C SER A 122 -2.47 -34.28 8.15
N GLY A 123 -3.34 -33.36 8.59
CA GLY A 123 -3.48 -32.03 8.02
C GLY A 123 -2.44 -31.01 8.52
N VAL A 124 -1.49 -31.41 9.37
CA VAL A 124 -0.42 -30.53 9.85
C VAL A 124 0.71 -30.51 8.82
N LEU A 125 0.92 -29.37 8.17
CA LEU A 125 1.97 -29.24 7.17
C LEU A 125 3.36 -29.37 7.83
N PRO A 126 4.28 -30.13 7.22
CA PRO A 126 5.68 -30.08 7.62
C PRO A 126 6.28 -28.70 7.32
N SER A 127 7.26 -28.28 8.13
CA SER A 127 8.02 -27.08 7.83
C SER A 127 8.75 -27.26 6.49
N PRO A 128 8.76 -26.25 5.58
CA PRO A 128 9.50 -26.34 4.33
C PRO A 128 10.98 -26.62 4.61
N ALA A 129 11.45 -27.82 4.27
CA ALA A 129 12.78 -28.30 4.64
C ALA A 129 13.89 -27.70 3.75
N VAL A 130 13.63 -27.54 2.45
CA VAL A 130 14.51 -26.97 1.42
C VAL A 130 13.62 -26.39 0.33
N GLY A 131 13.90 -25.17 -0.14
CA GLY A 131 13.08 -24.46 -1.12
C GLY A 131 11.95 -23.63 -0.50
N LYS A 132 11.61 -22.52 -1.16
CA LYS A 132 10.66 -21.51 -0.66
C LYS A 132 9.21 -21.75 -1.05
N PHE A 133 8.88 -22.86 -1.71
CA PHE A 133 7.51 -23.14 -2.13
C PHE A 133 7.09 -24.57 -1.78
N THR A 134 5.93 -24.71 -1.16
CA THR A 134 5.32 -26.00 -0.79
C THR A 134 3.86 -26.03 -1.22
N ARG A 135 3.42 -27.18 -1.73
CA ARG A 135 2.01 -27.45 -2.08
C ARG A 135 1.39 -28.41 -1.08
N PHE A 136 0.14 -28.16 -0.73
CA PHE A 136 -0.68 -29.08 0.06
C PHE A 136 -2.06 -29.22 -0.59
N ASP A 137 -2.40 -30.43 -1.01
CA ASP A 137 -3.64 -30.72 -1.72
C ASP A 137 -4.51 -31.68 -0.91
N ILE A 138 -5.81 -31.41 -0.84
CA ILE A 138 -6.81 -32.35 -0.31
C ILE A 138 -7.81 -32.76 -1.39
N ALA A 139 -8.28 -34.01 -1.33
CA ALA A 139 -9.23 -34.58 -2.27
C ALA A 139 -10.12 -35.63 -1.60
N ASP A 140 -11.15 -36.09 -2.29
CA ASP A 140 -11.99 -37.19 -1.78
C ASP A 140 -11.14 -38.46 -1.60
N GLY A 141 -11.22 -39.06 -0.40
CA GLY A 141 -10.37 -40.19 -0.01
C GLY A 141 -8.96 -39.82 0.49
N ASP A 142 -8.58 -38.54 0.38
CA ASP A 142 -7.30 -38.01 0.86
C ASP A 142 -7.52 -36.62 1.50
N TRP A 143 -8.15 -36.63 2.67
CA TRP A 143 -8.77 -35.47 3.27
C TRP A 143 -8.48 -35.37 4.76
N ALA A 144 -8.31 -34.14 5.24
CA ALA A 144 -8.27 -33.82 6.66
C ALA A 144 -9.20 -32.63 6.94
N SER A 145 -9.93 -32.69 8.06
CA SER A 145 -10.91 -31.66 8.41
C SER A 145 -10.30 -30.29 8.73
N THR A 146 -9.05 -30.29 9.21
CA THR A 146 -8.32 -29.09 9.60
C THR A 146 -6.89 -29.16 9.08
N ILE A 147 -6.47 -28.11 8.38
CA ILE A 147 -5.12 -27.94 7.87
C ILE A 147 -4.39 -26.94 8.76
N THR A 148 -3.21 -27.27 9.27
CA THR A 148 -2.43 -26.38 10.15
C THR A 148 -1.12 -26.03 9.46
N LEU A 149 -0.90 -24.72 9.25
CA LEU A 149 0.37 -24.19 8.74
C LEU A 149 1.52 -24.50 9.72
N PRO A 150 2.77 -24.64 9.26
CA PRO A 150 3.92 -24.86 10.13
C PRO A 150 4.11 -23.71 11.13
N ALA A 151 4.65 -23.97 12.32
CA ALA A 151 4.90 -22.90 13.31
C ALA A 151 6.03 -21.94 12.87
N SER A 152 6.97 -22.44 12.07
CA SER A 152 8.09 -21.67 11.54
C SER A 152 8.47 -22.12 10.14
N ALA A 153 9.10 -21.21 9.40
CA ALA A 153 9.72 -21.45 8.11
C ALA A 153 10.82 -20.40 7.87
N PRO A 154 11.71 -20.58 6.88
CA PRO A 154 12.56 -19.51 6.39
C PRO A 154 11.73 -18.30 5.94
N ASN A 155 12.28 -17.09 6.06
CA ASN A 155 11.60 -15.87 5.62
C ASN A 155 11.20 -15.98 4.14
N ASN A 156 10.01 -15.49 3.82
CA ASN A 156 9.42 -15.52 2.47
C ASN A 156 9.14 -16.92 1.91
N SER A 157 9.12 -17.96 2.76
CA SER A 157 8.57 -19.26 2.37
C SER A 157 7.09 -19.12 2.02
N VAL A 158 6.65 -19.85 1.00
CA VAL A 158 5.32 -19.80 0.40
C VAL A 158 4.67 -21.17 0.49
N VAL A 159 3.43 -21.18 0.95
CA VAL A 159 2.60 -22.39 1.04
C VAL A 159 1.33 -22.17 0.23
N ALA A 160 1.05 -23.06 -0.72
CA ALA A 160 -0.23 -23.12 -1.41
C ALA A 160 -1.05 -24.31 -0.93
N ILE A 161 -2.29 -24.05 -0.47
CA ILE A 161 -3.23 -25.08 0.00
C ILE A 161 -4.42 -25.09 -0.95
N SER A 162 -4.70 -26.22 -1.61
CA SER A 162 -5.81 -26.36 -2.56
C SER A 162 -6.72 -27.52 -2.20
N SER A 163 -7.99 -27.45 -2.60
CA SER A 163 -8.95 -28.54 -2.37
C SER A 163 -9.71 -28.92 -3.62
N ARG A 164 -9.80 -30.23 -3.83
CA ARG A 164 -10.71 -30.88 -4.79
C ARG A 164 -11.71 -31.81 -4.08
N ALA A 165 -11.76 -31.75 -2.75
CA ALA A 165 -12.65 -32.57 -1.94
C ALA A 165 -14.09 -32.05 -1.98
N SER A 166 -15.06 -32.96 -1.90
CA SER A 166 -16.48 -32.66 -1.79
C SER A 166 -16.86 -32.14 -0.39
N TRP A 167 -16.12 -32.57 0.64
CA TRP A 167 -16.29 -32.07 2.01
C TRP A 167 -15.37 -30.88 2.29
N ALA A 168 -15.95 -29.79 2.81
CA ALA A 168 -15.19 -28.63 3.21
C ALA A 168 -14.28 -28.94 4.41
N ALA A 169 -13.05 -28.42 4.35
CA ALA A 169 -12.10 -28.37 5.46
C ALA A 169 -11.96 -26.93 5.95
N LYS A 170 -11.09 -26.71 6.94
CA LYS A 170 -10.69 -25.37 7.40
C LYS A 170 -9.19 -25.27 7.56
N ILE A 171 -8.63 -24.08 7.39
CA ILE A 171 -7.24 -23.79 7.76
C ILE A 171 -7.24 -23.22 9.18
N SER A 172 -6.47 -23.84 10.07
CA SER A 172 -6.31 -23.41 11.45
C SER A 172 -5.65 -22.03 11.51
N PRO A 173 -6.18 -21.09 12.33
CA PRO A 173 -5.58 -19.77 12.48
C PRO A 173 -4.32 -19.76 13.37
N GLN A 174 -3.97 -20.88 14.01
CA GLN A 174 -2.91 -21.00 15.04
C GLN A 174 -1.59 -20.29 14.66
N ASN A 175 -1.15 -20.44 13.40
CA ASN A 175 0.12 -19.90 12.91
C ASN A 175 -0.08 -18.83 11.82
N ALA A 176 -1.32 -18.53 11.46
CA ALA A 176 -1.65 -17.42 10.56
C ALA A 176 -1.54 -16.09 11.32
N MET A 177 -1.27 -15.00 10.60
CA MET A 177 -1.18 -13.66 11.18
C MET A 177 -2.51 -13.23 11.82
N TYR A 178 -3.62 -13.55 11.16
CA TYR A 178 -4.97 -13.22 11.61
C TYR A 178 -5.88 -14.44 11.52
N ALA A 179 -6.89 -14.46 12.39
CA ALA A 179 -7.89 -15.52 12.44
C ALA A 179 -9.07 -15.24 11.48
N SER A 180 -8.78 -15.11 10.18
CA SER A 180 -9.76 -14.92 9.12
C SER A 180 -10.60 -16.17 8.87
N THR A 181 -11.66 -16.05 8.08
CA THR A 181 -12.57 -17.17 7.77
C THR A 181 -11.98 -18.09 6.70
N PHE A 182 -10.96 -18.88 7.06
CA PHE A 182 -10.28 -19.80 6.14
C PHE A 182 -11.01 -21.14 5.95
N ASN A 183 -12.23 -21.11 5.41
CA ASN A 183 -12.91 -22.34 4.97
C ASN A 183 -12.34 -22.79 3.61
N LEU A 184 -12.04 -24.07 3.49
CA LEU A 184 -11.43 -24.67 2.30
C LEU A 184 -12.44 -25.59 1.61
N ARG A 185 -13.14 -25.08 0.60
CA ARG A 185 -14.18 -25.80 -0.16
C ARG A 185 -13.60 -26.37 -1.46
N ASN A 186 -14.40 -27.14 -2.19
CA ASN A 186 -14.04 -27.63 -3.51
C ASN A 186 -13.65 -26.48 -4.44
N GLY A 187 -12.47 -26.55 -5.06
CA GLY A 187 -11.94 -25.55 -5.98
C GLY A 187 -11.23 -24.36 -5.31
N ASP A 188 -11.31 -24.22 -3.98
CA ASP A 188 -10.63 -23.13 -3.29
C ASP A 188 -9.10 -23.36 -3.26
N GLN A 189 -8.34 -22.27 -3.38
CA GLN A 189 -6.90 -22.22 -3.16
C GLN A 189 -6.54 -21.02 -2.26
N TYR A 190 -5.74 -21.28 -1.24
CA TYR A 190 -5.13 -20.27 -0.38
C TYR A 190 -3.62 -20.26 -0.57
N VAL A 191 -3.02 -19.07 -0.50
CA VAL A 191 -1.56 -18.93 -0.50
C VAL A 191 -1.13 -18.09 0.69
N PHE A 192 -0.12 -18.60 1.40
CA PHE A 192 0.45 -17.95 2.57
C PHE A 192 1.95 -17.70 2.38
N VAL A 193 2.44 -16.59 2.91
CA VAL A 193 3.87 -16.24 2.97
C VAL A 193 4.30 -16.08 4.42
N TYR A 194 5.37 -16.77 4.83
CA TYR A 194 5.92 -16.64 6.17
C TYR A 194 6.80 -15.40 6.30
N ARG A 195 6.59 -14.63 7.38
CA ARG A 195 7.38 -13.44 7.69
C ARG A 195 8.06 -13.62 9.04
N THR A 196 9.39 -13.68 9.05
CA THR A 196 10.16 -13.98 10.27
C THR A 196 10.08 -12.88 11.33
N ASN A 197 9.93 -11.62 10.93
CA ASN A 197 9.72 -10.49 11.84
C ASN A 197 8.39 -10.55 12.60
N TYR A 198 7.38 -11.21 12.05
CA TYR A 198 6.11 -11.46 12.74
C TYR A 198 6.00 -12.86 13.34
N GLN A 199 6.85 -13.80 12.90
CA GLN A 199 6.76 -15.23 13.20
C GLN A 199 5.37 -15.81 12.84
N ARG A 200 4.80 -15.35 11.73
CA ARG A 200 3.45 -15.67 11.28
C ARG A 200 3.36 -15.82 9.77
N TRP A 201 2.34 -16.54 9.34
CA TRP A 201 1.96 -16.69 7.93
C TRP A 201 0.93 -15.64 7.52
N PHE A 202 1.25 -14.84 6.51
CA PHE A 202 0.35 -13.87 5.91
C PHE A 202 -0.40 -14.51 4.75
N SER A 203 -1.74 -14.42 4.74
CA SER A 203 -2.52 -14.80 3.57
C SER A 203 -2.34 -13.75 2.46
N VAL A 204 -1.77 -14.15 1.33
CA VAL A 204 -1.52 -13.28 0.17
C VAL A 204 -2.44 -13.57 -1.01
N LYS A 205 -3.11 -14.72 -0.99
CA LYS A 205 -4.15 -15.10 -1.96
C LYS A 205 -5.23 -15.89 -1.25
N THR A 206 -6.48 -15.53 -1.49
CA THR A 206 -7.67 -16.18 -0.91
C THR A 206 -8.74 -16.36 -1.99
N PRO A 207 -9.62 -17.37 -1.86
CA PRO A 207 -10.76 -17.53 -2.73
C PRO A 207 -11.76 -16.40 -2.50
N ILE A 208 -12.33 -15.91 -3.60
CA ILE A 208 -13.31 -14.83 -3.60
C ILE A 208 -14.72 -15.42 -3.63
N THR A 209 -15.53 -15.10 -2.63
CA THR A 209 -16.98 -15.34 -2.70
C THR A 209 -17.63 -14.18 -3.47
N ALA A 210 -17.93 -14.39 -4.75
CA ALA A 210 -18.56 -13.40 -5.61
C ALA A 210 -20.09 -13.54 -5.57
N LEU A 211 -20.79 -12.43 -5.27
CA LEU A 211 -22.24 -12.35 -5.16
C LEU A 211 -22.78 -11.21 -6.03
N GLN A 212 -23.95 -11.42 -6.63
CA GLN A 212 -24.77 -10.32 -7.13
C GLN A 212 -25.58 -9.72 -5.97
N ALA A 213 -25.91 -8.44 -6.04
CA ALA A 213 -26.57 -7.75 -4.93
C ALA A 213 -27.92 -8.39 -4.55
N ALA A 214 -28.70 -8.85 -5.53
CA ALA A 214 -29.95 -9.57 -5.30
C ALA A 214 -29.75 -10.87 -4.48
N SER A 215 -28.65 -11.60 -4.73
CA SER A 215 -28.31 -12.83 -4.00
C SER A 215 -27.70 -12.54 -2.63
N ALA A 216 -26.99 -11.42 -2.48
CA ALA A 216 -26.47 -10.97 -1.18
C ALA A 216 -27.61 -10.59 -0.22
N GLY A 217 -28.71 -10.02 -0.76
CA GLY A 217 -29.84 -9.53 0.02
C GLY A 217 -29.53 -8.26 0.82
N ALA A 218 -30.56 -7.69 1.45
CA ALA A 218 -30.44 -6.45 2.21
C ALA A 218 -29.56 -6.58 3.46
N GLN A 219 -29.44 -7.78 4.02
CA GLN A 219 -28.53 -8.10 5.11
C GLN A 219 -27.55 -9.17 4.63
N LEU A 220 -26.31 -8.77 4.39
CA LEU A 220 -25.27 -9.69 3.93
C LEU A 220 -24.99 -10.72 5.04
N ALA A 221 -24.90 -11.99 4.67
CA ALA A 221 -24.53 -13.08 5.57
C ALA A 221 -23.06 -12.98 5.96
N ALA A 222 -22.69 -13.58 7.10
CA ALA A 222 -21.29 -13.66 7.52
C ALA A 222 -20.43 -14.29 6.41
N PRO A 223 -19.21 -13.78 6.16
CA PRO A 223 -18.37 -14.29 5.09
C PRO A 223 -18.12 -15.80 5.20
N ALA A 224 -18.12 -16.50 4.06
CA ALA A 224 -17.76 -17.91 3.99
C ALA A 224 -16.27 -18.12 3.72
N THR A 225 -15.60 -17.12 3.16
CA THR A 225 -14.15 -17.06 2.89
C THR A 225 -13.63 -15.67 3.28
N PRO A 226 -12.30 -15.44 3.38
CA PRO A 226 -11.77 -14.16 3.85
C PRO A 226 -12.06 -12.99 2.93
N TYR A 227 -12.48 -13.22 1.68
CA TYR A 227 -12.82 -12.13 0.77
C TYR A 227 -14.17 -12.39 0.08
N THR A 228 -15.11 -11.46 0.28
CA THR A 228 -16.41 -11.44 -0.38
C THR A 228 -16.53 -10.21 -1.28
N GLN A 229 -16.99 -10.40 -2.51
CA GLN A 229 -17.27 -9.31 -3.45
C GLN A 229 -18.77 -9.30 -3.77
N VAL A 230 -19.40 -8.13 -3.65
CA VAL A 230 -20.79 -7.92 -4.04
C VAL A 230 -20.83 -6.92 -5.20
N LYS A 231 -21.49 -7.33 -6.29
CA LYS A 231 -21.69 -6.49 -7.47
C LYS A 231 -23.16 -6.09 -7.60
N PHE A 232 -23.39 -4.79 -7.72
CA PHE A 232 -24.68 -4.19 -8.06
C PHE A 232 -24.70 -3.93 -9.57
N ALA A 233 -25.78 -4.32 -10.23
CA ALA A 233 -25.98 -4.09 -11.67
C ALA A 233 -27.48 -3.97 -11.97
N ASP A 234 -27.82 -3.48 -13.15
CA ASP A 234 -29.21 -3.47 -13.59
C ASP A 234 -29.78 -4.91 -13.63
N GLY A 235 -30.98 -5.09 -13.10
CA GLY A 235 -31.59 -6.42 -12.88
C GLY A 235 -31.04 -7.18 -11.67
N ASN A 236 -29.96 -6.73 -11.05
CA ASN A 236 -29.33 -7.31 -9.86
C ASN A 236 -29.00 -6.20 -8.85
N TRP A 237 -30.05 -5.53 -8.37
CA TRP A 237 -29.96 -4.36 -7.53
C TRP A 237 -30.89 -4.47 -6.32
N ILE A 238 -30.45 -3.92 -5.19
CA ILE A 238 -31.25 -3.73 -3.98
C ILE A 238 -31.06 -2.29 -3.50
N PRO A 239 -32.07 -1.67 -2.88
CA PRO A 239 -32.02 -0.26 -2.49
C PRO A 239 -31.03 0.01 -1.35
N GLU A 240 -30.84 -0.96 -0.47
CA GLU A 240 -29.97 -0.86 0.68
C GLU A 240 -29.32 -2.21 0.98
N ILE A 241 -28.07 -2.17 1.45
CA ILE A 241 -27.35 -3.32 1.99
C ILE A 241 -26.74 -2.97 3.35
N THR A 242 -26.73 -3.94 4.26
CA THR A 242 -26.06 -3.87 5.57
C THR A 242 -24.98 -4.94 5.63
N LEU A 243 -23.77 -4.56 6.05
CA LEU A 243 -22.68 -5.52 6.25
C LEU A 243 -22.98 -6.48 7.41
N PRO A 244 -22.36 -7.67 7.46
CA PRO A 244 -22.59 -8.64 8.52
C PRO A 244 -22.20 -8.08 9.89
N ALA A 245 -22.89 -8.50 10.95
CA ALA A 245 -22.54 -8.08 12.32
C ALA A 245 -21.21 -8.66 12.83
N THR A 246 -20.78 -9.80 12.27
CA THR A 246 -19.55 -10.49 12.65
C THR A 246 -18.88 -11.12 11.42
N ALA A 247 -17.57 -11.31 11.52
CA ALA A 247 -16.77 -12.04 10.54
C ALA A 247 -15.49 -12.61 11.20
N GLY A 248 -14.70 -13.35 10.42
CA GLY A 248 -13.33 -13.69 10.77
C GLY A 248 -12.47 -12.42 10.82
N ASP A 249 -11.40 -12.47 11.61
CA ASP A 249 -10.53 -11.32 11.76
C ASP A 249 -9.80 -10.99 10.45
N ARG A 250 -9.79 -9.73 10.04
CA ARG A 250 -9.27 -9.25 8.75
C ARG A 250 -9.98 -9.81 7.51
N ASP A 251 -11.17 -10.40 7.66
CA ASP A 251 -12.05 -10.66 6.53
C ASP A 251 -12.37 -9.35 5.78
N ARG A 252 -12.58 -9.44 4.47
CA ARG A 252 -12.75 -8.30 3.57
C ARG A 252 -14.06 -8.39 2.81
N ILE A 253 -14.68 -7.24 2.62
CA ILE A 253 -15.85 -7.08 1.73
C ILE A 253 -15.58 -5.95 0.75
N SER A 254 -15.79 -6.22 -0.54
CA SER A 254 -15.83 -5.20 -1.58
C SER A 254 -17.24 -5.07 -2.14
N LEU A 255 -17.75 -3.85 -2.22
CA LEU A 255 -19.03 -3.53 -2.84
C LEU A 255 -18.76 -2.66 -4.06
N SER A 256 -19.29 -3.03 -5.22
CA SER A 256 -19.15 -2.26 -6.47
C SER A 256 -20.48 -2.13 -7.19
N SER A 257 -20.69 -1.03 -7.93
CA SER A 257 -21.94 -0.79 -8.64
C SER A 257 -21.75 -0.33 -10.08
N ASP A 258 -22.34 -1.07 -11.02
CA ASP A 258 -22.54 -0.67 -12.42
C ASP A 258 -24.01 -0.32 -12.69
N ALA A 259 -24.88 -0.35 -11.66
CA ALA A 259 -26.30 -0.11 -11.81
C ALA A 259 -26.59 1.36 -12.15
N GLY A 260 -27.64 1.61 -12.92
CA GLY A 260 -28.14 2.97 -13.21
C GLY A 260 -28.80 3.63 -12.00
N TRP A 261 -29.21 2.85 -11.00
CA TRP A 261 -29.86 3.32 -9.77
C TRP A 261 -28.89 3.31 -8.59
N THR A 262 -28.87 4.39 -7.82
CA THR A 262 -28.02 4.50 -6.63
C THR A 262 -28.60 3.70 -5.46
N ALA A 263 -27.82 2.79 -4.89
CA ALA A 263 -28.14 2.11 -3.63
C ALA A 263 -27.48 2.80 -2.43
N THR A 264 -27.92 2.44 -1.22
CA THR A 264 -27.32 2.90 0.04
C THR A 264 -26.62 1.76 0.76
N LEU A 265 -25.46 2.01 1.33
CA LEU A 265 -24.86 1.13 2.32
C LEU A 265 -25.21 1.67 3.71
N ALA A 266 -25.86 0.84 4.53
CA ALA A 266 -26.17 1.20 5.90
C ALA A 266 -24.89 1.28 6.74
N ASN A 267 -24.83 2.26 7.65
CA ASN A 267 -23.70 2.45 8.58
C ASN A 267 -23.66 1.43 9.72
N ARG A 268 -24.66 0.55 9.82
CA ARG A 268 -24.73 -0.48 10.86
C ARG A 268 -23.53 -1.44 10.73
N ASN A 269 -22.89 -1.72 11.87
CA ASN A 269 -21.69 -2.57 11.99
C ASN A 269 -20.39 -1.94 11.42
N LEU A 270 -20.40 -0.64 11.09
CA LEU A 270 -19.21 0.08 10.64
C LEU A 270 -18.64 0.95 11.77
N ASP A 271 -17.37 1.33 11.66
CA ASP A 271 -16.75 2.40 12.46
C ASP A 271 -16.88 3.80 11.82
N TYR A 272 -17.89 3.97 10.96
CA TYR A 272 -18.09 5.16 10.16
C TYR A 272 -19.58 5.48 9.99
N ASP A 273 -19.97 6.70 10.33
CA ASP A 273 -21.37 7.17 10.32
C ASP A 273 -21.74 8.02 9.10
N GLY A 274 -20.77 8.34 8.24
CA GLY A 274 -20.97 9.22 7.10
C GLY A 274 -21.69 8.57 5.93
N THR A 275 -21.77 9.28 4.82
CA THR A 275 -22.58 8.94 3.66
C THR A 275 -21.91 7.89 2.79
N LEU A 276 -22.58 6.76 2.62
CA LEU A 276 -22.12 5.64 1.80
C LEU A 276 -23.17 5.32 0.72
N LYS A 277 -23.00 5.88 -0.48
CA LYS A 277 -23.87 5.61 -1.64
C LYS A 277 -23.14 4.81 -2.70
N LEU A 278 -23.82 3.80 -3.23
CA LEU A 278 -23.39 2.93 -4.32
C LEU A 278 -24.03 3.40 -5.63
N PHE A 279 -23.51 4.51 -6.17
CA PHE A 279 -23.85 5.02 -7.50
C PHE A 279 -23.01 4.31 -8.58
N THR A 280 -23.33 4.53 -9.86
CA THR A 280 -22.58 3.91 -10.98
C THR A 280 -21.09 4.24 -10.92
N GLY A 281 -20.23 3.22 -10.96
CA GLY A 281 -18.78 3.33 -10.82
C GLY A 281 -18.29 3.40 -9.36
N ALA A 282 -19.17 3.43 -8.37
CA ALA A 282 -18.75 3.42 -6.96
C ALA A 282 -18.17 2.06 -6.55
N ARG A 283 -17.07 2.10 -5.78
CA ARG A 283 -16.50 0.96 -5.09
C ARG A 283 -16.14 1.32 -3.65
N TYR A 284 -16.48 0.43 -2.72
CA TYR A 284 -16.05 0.49 -1.33
C TYR A 284 -15.36 -0.82 -0.95
N ASP A 285 -14.29 -0.71 -0.16
CA ASP A 285 -13.59 -1.86 0.40
C ASP A 285 -13.55 -1.73 1.92
N PHE A 286 -13.89 -2.82 2.61
CA PHE A 286 -13.97 -2.91 4.07
C PHE A 286 -13.11 -4.05 4.59
N ILE A 287 -12.64 -3.90 5.82
CA ILE A 287 -11.95 -4.95 6.58
C ILE A 287 -12.59 -5.11 7.95
N PHE A 288 -12.85 -6.33 8.40
CA PHE A 288 -13.39 -6.57 9.73
C PHE A 288 -12.26 -6.58 10.76
N ILE A 289 -12.40 -5.76 11.80
CA ILE A 289 -11.44 -5.66 12.90
C ILE A 289 -12.06 -6.33 14.12
N ARG A 290 -11.62 -7.56 14.43
CA ARG A 290 -12.27 -8.38 15.46
C ARG A 290 -12.20 -7.76 16.85
N GLU A 291 -11.07 -7.12 17.18
CA GLU A 291 -10.88 -6.43 18.46
C GLU A 291 -11.80 -5.22 18.65
N LYS A 292 -12.30 -4.63 17.55
CA LYS A 292 -13.28 -3.53 17.59
C LYS A 292 -14.72 -4.01 17.34
N GLY A 293 -14.90 -5.21 16.80
CA GLY A 293 -16.22 -5.79 16.48
C GLY A 293 -16.96 -5.09 15.34
N VAL A 294 -16.23 -4.42 14.44
CA VAL A 294 -16.80 -3.58 13.39
C VAL A 294 -16.01 -3.70 12.09
N TRP A 295 -16.65 -3.33 10.97
CA TRP A 295 -16.02 -3.18 9.68
C TRP A 295 -15.42 -1.77 9.55
N THR A 296 -14.11 -1.72 9.30
CA THR A 296 -13.39 -0.49 9.01
C THR A 296 -13.38 -0.24 7.51
N LEU A 297 -13.77 0.97 7.11
CA LEU A 297 -13.66 1.45 5.73
C LEU A 297 -12.18 1.59 5.32
N GLN A 298 -11.76 0.85 4.30
CA GLN A 298 -10.39 0.90 3.75
C GLN A 298 -10.30 1.83 2.54
N SER A 299 -11.28 1.78 1.65
CA SER A 299 -11.34 2.59 0.45
C SER A 299 -12.77 2.98 0.10
N SER A 300 -12.93 4.16 -0.49
CA SER A 300 -14.23 4.70 -0.90
C SER A 300 -14.11 5.44 -2.24
N PRO A 301 -15.23 5.69 -2.95
CA PRO A 301 -15.19 6.34 -4.25
C PRO A 301 -14.59 7.75 -4.20
N HIS A 302 -13.82 8.09 -5.23
CA HIS A 302 -13.33 9.45 -5.42
C HIS A 302 -14.38 10.28 -6.14
N VAL A 303 -14.99 11.22 -5.42
CA VAL A 303 -15.91 12.21 -5.98
C VAL A 303 -15.18 13.55 -6.05
N ALA A 304 -15.06 14.11 -7.25
CA ALA A 304 -14.33 15.34 -7.49
C ALA A 304 -15.14 16.32 -8.33
N PHE A 305 -14.98 17.61 -8.03
CA PHE A 305 -15.63 18.71 -8.72
C PHE A 305 -14.59 19.80 -9.05
N THR A 306 -14.86 20.51 -10.13
CA THR A 306 -14.25 21.80 -10.45
C THR A 306 -15.37 22.83 -10.62
N PRO A 307 -15.08 24.13 -10.52
CA PRO A 307 -16.08 25.19 -10.72
C PRO A 307 -16.93 25.02 -12.00
N ASN A 308 -16.30 24.85 -13.15
CA ASN A 308 -16.95 24.68 -14.46
C ASN A 308 -17.70 23.35 -14.53
N GLY A 309 -17.13 22.27 -13.97
CA GLY A 309 -17.79 20.96 -13.92
C GLY A 309 -19.03 20.94 -13.02
N LEU A 310 -19.06 21.81 -12.01
CA LEU A 310 -20.20 21.97 -11.11
C LEU A 310 -21.30 22.85 -11.73
N GLY A 311 -20.94 23.92 -12.43
CA GLY A 311 -21.88 24.85 -13.10
C GLY A 311 -22.73 25.70 -12.15
N THR A 312 -22.49 25.59 -10.84
CA THR A 312 -23.14 26.34 -9.76
C THR A 312 -22.12 26.54 -8.63
N THR A 313 -22.43 27.41 -7.65
CA THR A 313 -21.59 27.60 -6.46
C THR A 313 -21.87 26.54 -5.39
N GLN A 314 -23.02 25.87 -5.41
CA GLN A 314 -23.43 24.91 -4.39
C GLN A 314 -22.90 23.50 -4.70
N LEU A 315 -22.03 22.96 -3.84
CA LEU A 315 -21.67 21.54 -3.91
C LEU A 315 -22.92 20.67 -3.72
N PRO A 316 -23.05 19.57 -4.46
CA PRO A 316 -24.18 18.67 -4.31
C PRO A 316 -24.12 17.98 -2.94
N ASN A 317 -25.27 17.45 -2.51
CA ASN A 317 -25.35 16.58 -1.34
C ASN A 317 -24.33 15.44 -1.43
N THR A 318 -23.78 15.08 -0.27
CA THR A 318 -22.73 14.06 -0.20
C THR A 318 -23.26 12.72 -0.69
N ARG A 319 -22.41 11.99 -1.42
CA ARG A 319 -22.67 10.62 -1.90
C ARG A 319 -21.55 9.65 -1.54
N SER A 320 -20.45 10.17 -1.01
CA SER A 320 -19.27 9.45 -0.56
C SER A 320 -18.75 10.11 0.72
N PRO A 321 -17.90 9.40 1.48
CA PRO A 321 -17.25 9.93 2.68
C PRO A 321 -16.47 11.22 2.47
N VAL A 322 -15.84 11.35 1.30
CA VAL A 322 -15.02 12.51 0.94
C VAL A 322 -15.40 12.97 -0.46
N MET A 323 -15.58 14.28 -0.61
CA MET A 323 -15.63 14.97 -1.90
C MET A 323 -14.45 15.91 -2.03
N ARG A 324 -13.94 16.08 -3.26
CA ARG A 324 -12.87 17.04 -3.56
C ARG A 324 -13.39 18.16 -4.45
N TYR A 325 -12.99 19.39 -4.16
CA TYR A 325 -13.23 20.55 -5.02
C TYR A 325 -11.88 21.19 -5.32
N THR A 326 -11.54 21.30 -6.61
CA THR A 326 -10.28 21.91 -7.04
C THR A 326 -10.55 23.06 -8.00
N SER A 327 -9.97 24.23 -7.69
CA SER A 327 -10.03 25.44 -8.52
C SER A 327 -8.70 25.67 -9.24
N SER A 328 -8.73 26.22 -10.44
CA SER A 328 -7.55 26.55 -11.25
C SER A 328 -7.81 27.74 -12.18
N ASP A 329 -6.76 28.32 -12.77
CA ASP A 329 -6.94 29.41 -13.72
C ASP A 329 -7.75 28.95 -14.95
N GLY A 330 -8.83 29.66 -15.28
CA GLY A 330 -9.79 29.28 -16.32
C GLY A 330 -10.89 28.32 -15.86
N ASP A 331 -10.78 27.76 -14.65
CA ASP A 331 -11.79 26.93 -14.00
C ASP A 331 -11.88 27.35 -12.53
N TRP A 332 -12.51 28.51 -12.31
CA TRP A 332 -12.54 29.26 -11.05
C TRP A 332 -13.94 29.84 -10.80
N ALA A 333 -14.35 29.87 -9.53
CA ALA A 333 -15.49 30.62 -9.06
C ALA A 333 -15.11 31.39 -7.80
N SER A 334 -15.72 32.56 -7.59
CA SER A 334 -15.45 33.41 -6.42
C SER A 334 -15.90 32.79 -5.11
N THR A 335 -16.81 31.82 -5.16
CA THR A 335 -17.39 31.19 -3.98
C THR A 335 -17.78 29.75 -4.28
N VAL A 336 -17.57 28.87 -3.31
CA VAL A 336 -18.14 27.53 -3.24
C VAL A 336 -18.86 27.35 -1.91
N LEU A 337 -20.06 26.78 -1.97
CA LEU A 337 -20.86 26.46 -0.79
C LEU A 337 -20.74 24.97 -0.49
N LEU A 338 -20.44 24.64 0.77
CA LEU A 338 -20.43 23.27 1.26
C LEU A 338 -21.82 22.62 1.14
N PRO A 339 -21.90 21.29 1.02
CA PRO A 339 -23.17 20.57 0.88
C PRO A 339 -24.16 20.91 2.00
N VAL A 340 -25.43 21.05 1.62
CA VAL A 340 -26.53 21.27 2.57
C VAL A 340 -26.81 19.98 3.35
N ASP A 341 -27.00 18.87 2.63
CA ASP A 341 -27.22 17.57 3.24
C ASP A 341 -25.90 16.77 3.25
N ALA A 342 -25.45 16.49 4.48
CA ALA A 342 -24.29 15.67 4.78
C ALA A 342 -24.48 14.98 6.14
N ARG A 343 -23.82 13.83 6.31
CA ARG A 343 -23.83 13.04 7.55
C ARG A 343 -22.56 13.30 8.37
N PRO A 344 -22.58 13.03 9.69
CA PRO A 344 -21.39 13.11 10.53
C PRO A 344 -20.22 12.30 9.94
N GLY A 345 -19.04 12.90 9.88
CA GLY A 345 -17.85 12.31 9.28
C GLY A 345 -17.72 12.49 7.77
N ASP A 346 -18.72 13.04 7.08
CA ASP A 346 -18.56 13.48 5.68
C ASP A 346 -17.57 14.63 5.62
N ALA A 347 -16.72 14.63 4.59
CA ALA A 347 -15.71 15.67 4.41
C ALA A 347 -15.68 16.24 2.99
N VAL A 348 -15.30 17.51 2.90
CA VAL A 348 -14.96 18.19 1.65
C VAL A 348 -13.51 18.67 1.74
N ILE A 349 -12.68 18.23 0.80
CA ILE A 349 -11.32 18.74 0.63
C ILE A 349 -11.35 19.77 -0.49
N VAL A 350 -11.03 21.01 -0.16
CA VAL A 350 -10.99 22.15 -1.08
C VAL A 350 -9.53 22.52 -1.34
N LYS A 351 -9.14 22.57 -2.61
CA LYS A 351 -7.79 22.97 -3.04
C LYS A 351 -7.85 24.09 -4.07
N SER A 352 -6.93 25.05 -3.99
CA SER A 352 -6.75 26.06 -5.03
C SER A 352 -5.39 25.95 -5.71
N ASN A 353 -5.41 25.84 -7.04
CA ASN A 353 -4.27 26.13 -7.91
C ASN A 353 -4.48 27.44 -8.69
N ALA A 354 -5.57 28.17 -8.44
CA ALA A 354 -5.90 29.41 -9.14
C ALA A 354 -5.08 30.58 -8.58
N SER A 355 -4.76 31.54 -9.44
CA SER A 355 -4.08 32.79 -9.09
C SER A 355 -4.97 33.69 -8.23
N TRP A 356 -6.29 33.57 -8.34
CA TRP A 356 -7.28 34.34 -7.61
C TRP A 356 -7.83 33.55 -6.42
N GLU A 357 -7.91 34.21 -5.28
CA GLU A 357 -8.51 33.65 -4.08
C GLU A 357 -10.04 33.54 -4.18
N PHE A 358 -10.65 32.58 -3.48
CA PHE A 358 -12.10 32.41 -3.44
C PHE A 358 -12.58 32.03 -2.04
N ASP A 359 -13.89 32.15 -1.81
CA ASP A 359 -14.49 31.88 -0.52
C ASP A 359 -15.13 30.49 -0.45
N VAL A 360 -14.89 29.76 0.63
CA VAL A 360 -15.67 28.60 1.04
C VAL A 360 -16.61 29.03 2.16
N ALA A 361 -17.91 28.82 1.94
CA ALA A 361 -18.94 29.06 2.94
C ALA A 361 -19.90 27.87 3.01
N GLY A 362 -20.87 27.91 3.90
CA GLY A 362 -21.87 26.85 4.02
C GLY A 362 -22.98 27.23 5.00
N GLN A 363 -24.04 26.42 5.01
CA GLN A 363 -25.03 26.47 6.08
C GLN A 363 -24.52 25.67 7.28
N ASN A 364 -24.91 26.08 8.49
CA ASN A 364 -24.57 25.39 9.73
C ASN A 364 -23.06 25.12 9.84
N THR A 365 -22.27 26.19 9.85
CA THR A 365 -20.81 26.13 9.98
C THR A 365 -20.38 26.60 11.37
N SER A 366 -19.37 25.97 11.96
CA SER A 366 -18.69 26.51 13.17
C SER A 366 -17.65 27.57 12.83
N PHE A 367 -17.30 27.66 11.56
CA PHE A 367 -16.48 28.72 10.97
C PHE A 367 -17.38 29.70 10.19
N GLY A 368 -16.92 30.92 9.96
CA GLY A 368 -17.62 31.87 9.09
C GLY A 368 -17.42 31.53 7.61
N THR A 369 -16.77 32.43 6.89
CA THR A 369 -16.26 32.17 5.55
C THR A 369 -14.77 31.86 5.63
N THR A 370 -14.31 30.86 4.87
CA THR A 370 -12.88 30.53 4.76
C THR A 370 -12.37 30.98 3.41
N ARG A 371 -11.44 31.94 3.38
CA ARG A 371 -10.76 32.38 2.17
C ARG A 371 -9.70 31.36 1.78
N VAL A 372 -9.73 30.89 0.53
CA VAL A 372 -8.78 29.93 -0.03
C VAL A 372 -7.93 30.59 -1.09
N ARG A 373 -6.61 30.60 -0.86
CA ARG A 373 -5.59 31.20 -1.72
C ARG A 373 -4.85 30.14 -2.53
N ASN A 374 -4.09 30.59 -3.52
CA ASN A 374 -3.23 29.72 -4.32
C ASN A 374 -2.34 28.80 -3.45
N GLY A 375 -2.36 27.51 -3.75
CA GLY A 375 -1.58 26.49 -3.06
C GLY A 375 -2.18 26.01 -1.74
N GLU A 376 -3.28 26.59 -1.25
CA GLU A 376 -3.94 26.14 -0.02
C GLU A 376 -4.82 24.90 -0.27
N THR A 377 -4.82 24.02 0.72
CA THR A 377 -5.73 22.88 0.82
C THR A 377 -6.39 22.92 2.19
N TYR A 378 -7.71 22.85 2.23
CA TYR A 378 -8.49 22.77 3.46
C TYR A 378 -9.39 21.55 3.46
N ARG A 379 -9.53 20.88 4.60
CA ARG A 379 -10.51 19.84 4.84
C ARG A 379 -11.59 20.36 5.79
N PHE A 380 -12.82 20.29 5.34
CA PHE A 380 -14.02 20.58 6.13
C PHE A 380 -14.70 19.26 6.48
N VAL A 381 -15.13 19.08 7.73
CA VAL A 381 -15.78 17.86 8.19
C VAL A 381 -17.11 18.16 8.88
N ARG A 382 -18.13 17.38 8.59
CA ARG A 382 -19.45 17.48 9.23
C ARG A 382 -19.39 16.74 10.58
N ASP A 383 -19.78 17.40 11.66
CA ASP A 383 -19.83 16.76 12.98
C ASP A 383 -21.19 16.11 13.28
N ALA A 384 -21.30 15.50 14.47
CA ALA A 384 -22.52 14.86 14.96
C ALA A 384 -23.67 15.84 15.25
N ALA A 385 -23.38 17.12 15.47
CA ALA A 385 -24.38 18.17 15.65
C ALA A 385 -24.92 18.69 14.30
N GLY A 386 -24.36 18.22 13.18
CA GLY A 386 -24.68 18.71 11.85
C GLY A 386 -24.07 20.08 11.58
N LEU A 387 -22.92 20.42 12.19
CA LEU A 387 -22.13 21.59 11.84
C LEU A 387 -20.96 21.18 10.94
N TRP A 388 -20.66 22.00 9.93
CA TRP A 388 -19.40 21.93 9.20
C TRP A 388 -18.30 22.60 10.02
N ASN A 389 -17.20 21.89 10.24
CA ASN A 389 -16.02 22.37 10.94
C ASN A 389 -14.85 22.45 9.97
N LEU A 390 -14.02 23.48 10.13
CA LEU A 390 -12.70 23.51 9.52
C LEU A 390 -11.78 22.59 10.33
N GLU A 391 -11.41 21.46 9.76
CA GLU A 391 -10.63 20.44 10.45
C GLU A 391 -9.12 20.73 10.37
N THR A 392 -8.67 21.25 9.24
CA THR A 392 -7.24 21.42 8.95
C THR A 392 -6.74 22.84 9.10
N ARG A 393 -5.46 22.96 9.48
CA ARG A 393 -4.66 24.19 9.43
C ARG A 393 -3.75 24.22 8.20
N ILE A 394 -3.18 25.39 7.92
CA ILE A 394 -2.09 25.56 6.95
C ILE A 394 -0.81 25.81 7.74
N VAL A 395 0.23 25.04 7.45
CA VAL A 395 1.60 25.36 7.84
C VAL A 395 2.30 25.88 6.59
N THR A 396 2.71 27.14 6.61
CA THR A 396 3.40 27.77 5.49
C THR A 396 4.89 27.40 5.50
N MET A 397 5.44 27.08 4.34
CA MET A 397 6.82 26.61 4.21
C MET A 397 7.59 27.42 3.17
N MET A 398 8.73 27.98 3.60
CA MET A 398 9.73 28.52 2.68
C MET A 398 10.65 27.40 2.22
N LEU A 399 10.82 27.27 0.90
CA LEU A 399 11.68 26.27 0.28
C LEU A 399 13.02 26.91 -0.09
N MET A 400 14.08 26.53 0.60
CA MET A 400 15.43 27.04 0.40
C MET A 400 16.32 26.00 -0.31
N TYR A 401 17.20 26.44 -1.21
CA TYR A 401 18.13 25.53 -1.89
C TYR A 401 19.48 26.18 -2.19
N SER A 402 20.50 25.33 -2.31
CA SER A 402 21.89 25.76 -2.53
C SER A 402 22.18 26.08 -4.00
N GLN A 403 23.24 26.85 -4.25
CA GLN A 403 23.71 27.08 -5.63
C GLN A 403 24.30 25.80 -6.23
N GLU A 404 24.98 24.98 -5.42
CA GLU A 404 25.51 23.69 -5.87
C GLU A 404 24.40 22.73 -6.31
N ALA A 405 23.24 22.75 -5.66
CA ALA A 405 22.08 21.98 -6.08
C ALA A 405 21.58 22.43 -7.47
N VAL A 406 21.58 23.75 -7.70
CA VAL A 406 21.27 24.33 -9.02
C VAL A 406 22.32 23.92 -10.06
N ASP A 407 23.60 23.90 -9.71
CA ASP A 407 24.66 23.53 -10.65
C ASP A 407 24.55 22.05 -11.07
N ARG A 408 24.02 21.18 -10.20
CA ARG A 408 23.79 19.75 -10.51
C ARG A 408 22.53 19.49 -11.31
N LEU A 409 21.41 20.17 -11.02
CA LEU A 409 20.10 19.83 -11.59
C LEU A 409 19.52 20.89 -12.54
N GLY A 410 19.98 22.14 -12.41
CA GLY A 410 19.31 23.31 -12.95
C GLY A 410 18.22 23.84 -12.01
N GLU A 411 18.01 25.16 -12.02
CA GLU A 411 17.18 25.82 -11.01
C GLU A 411 15.70 25.41 -11.09
N LEU A 412 15.16 25.22 -12.29
CA LEU A 412 13.79 24.75 -12.47
C LEU A 412 13.60 23.34 -11.92
N ALA A 413 14.51 22.41 -12.23
CA ALA A 413 14.44 21.04 -11.75
C ALA A 413 14.56 20.98 -10.23
N GLN A 414 15.43 21.81 -9.63
CA GLN A 414 15.55 21.92 -8.18
C GLN A 414 14.24 22.37 -7.52
N LYS A 415 13.59 23.42 -8.05
CA LYS A 415 12.29 23.87 -7.53
C LYS A 415 11.21 22.79 -7.66
N MET A 416 11.13 22.13 -8.82
CA MET A 416 10.16 21.05 -9.05
C MET A 416 10.38 19.87 -8.09
N ARG A 417 11.64 19.52 -7.82
CA ARG A 417 12.02 18.48 -6.88
C ARG A 417 11.54 18.79 -5.45
N MET A 418 11.74 20.00 -4.97
CA MET A 418 11.26 20.41 -3.64
C MET A 418 9.73 20.43 -3.56
N LEU A 419 9.04 20.86 -4.63
CA LEU A 419 7.57 20.80 -4.71
C LEU A 419 7.05 19.36 -4.68
N GLU A 420 7.76 18.41 -5.29
CA GLU A 420 7.43 16.99 -5.21
C GLU A 420 7.59 16.45 -3.78
N GLY A 421 8.67 16.83 -3.07
CA GLY A 421 8.82 16.52 -1.64
C GLY A 421 7.65 17.06 -0.81
N LEU A 422 7.19 18.28 -1.08
CA LEU A 422 6.05 18.89 -0.40
C LEU A 422 4.73 18.18 -0.76
N ARG A 423 4.54 17.81 -2.03
CA ARG A 423 3.37 17.03 -2.49
C ARG A 423 3.28 15.69 -1.78
N LEU A 424 4.40 14.95 -1.69
CA LEU A 424 4.48 13.66 -1.00
C LEU A 424 4.28 13.80 0.52
N THR A 425 4.69 14.93 1.10
CA THR A 425 4.41 15.22 2.51
C THR A 425 2.92 15.45 2.75
N ASN A 426 2.25 16.25 1.89
CA ASN A 426 0.81 16.45 1.99
C ASN A 426 0.00 15.18 1.71
N GLU A 427 0.45 14.34 0.78
CA GLU A 427 -0.13 13.01 0.54
C GLU A 427 -0.07 12.15 1.81
N ALA A 428 1.08 12.12 2.49
CA ALA A 428 1.23 11.40 3.74
C ALA A 428 0.35 11.95 4.87
N LEU A 429 0.27 13.28 5.02
CA LEU A 429 -0.60 13.92 6.01
C LEU A 429 -2.07 13.58 5.77
N GLU A 430 -2.53 13.63 4.52
CA GLU A 430 -3.92 13.29 4.15
C GLU A 430 -4.23 11.80 4.37
N ASN A 431 -3.35 10.92 3.89
CA ASN A 431 -3.46 9.47 4.06
C ASN A 431 -3.54 9.09 5.54
N SER A 432 -2.78 9.79 6.39
CA SER A 432 -2.75 9.61 7.84
C SER A 432 -3.84 10.38 8.59
N LYS A 433 -4.70 11.15 7.91
CA LYS A 433 -5.75 11.98 8.52
C LYS A 433 -5.21 12.98 9.54
N VAL A 434 -4.05 13.57 9.25
CA VAL A 434 -3.45 14.63 10.05
C VAL A 434 -4.18 15.95 9.78
N ASN A 435 -4.34 16.79 10.81
CA ASN A 435 -5.19 17.99 10.80
C ASN A 435 -4.50 19.25 10.26
N PHE A 436 -3.59 19.13 9.29
CA PHE A 436 -3.00 20.28 8.60
C PHE A 436 -2.40 19.88 7.24
N TYR A 437 -2.19 20.88 6.39
CA TYR A 437 -1.46 20.78 5.13
C TYR A 437 -0.30 21.78 5.10
N LEU A 438 0.73 21.44 4.32
CA LEU A 438 1.81 22.35 3.98
C LEU A 438 1.47 23.19 2.76
N ARG A 439 1.76 24.50 2.82
CA ARG A 439 1.68 25.42 1.68
C ARG A 439 3.05 26.02 1.39
N PRO A 440 3.61 25.87 0.18
CA PRO A 440 4.81 26.61 -0.19
C PRO A 440 4.48 28.10 -0.29
N VAL A 441 5.28 28.97 0.34
CA VAL A 441 5.09 30.44 0.28
C VAL A 441 6.18 31.18 -0.47
N GLY A 442 7.28 30.52 -0.77
CA GLY A 442 8.32 31.09 -1.60
C GLY A 442 9.56 30.23 -1.68
N PHE A 443 10.46 30.65 -2.57
CA PHE A 443 11.74 30.00 -2.80
C PHE A 443 12.88 30.95 -2.44
N LEU A 444 13.93 30.41 -1.82
CA LEU A 444 15.15 31.15 -1.52
C LEU A 444 16.38 30.37 -1.99
N LYS A 445 17.10 30.91 -2.98
CA LYS A 445 18.43 30.40 -3.30
C LYS A 445 19.46 30.99 -2.33
N ARG A 446 20.08 30.15 -1.51
CA ARG A 446 21.11 30.57 -0.52
C ARG A 446 22.15 29.48 -0.38
N GLN A 447 23.41 29.82 -0.64
CA GLN A 447 24.57 28.95 -0.40
C GLN A 447 25.17 29.26 0.96
N PHE A 448 25.55 28.22 1.70
CA PHE A 448 26.29 28.32 2.94
C PHE A 448 27.67 27.68 2.78
N VAL A 449 28.60 28.08 3.65
CA VAL A 449 29.88 27.37 3.81
C VAL A 449 29.64 26.29 4.86
N ALA A 450 29.44 25.06 4.40
CA ALA A 450 29.05 23.92 5.21
C ALA A 450 29.49 22.63 4.50
N ASP A 451 29.97 21.65 5.27
CA ASP A 451 30.35 20.34 4.75
C ASP A 451 29.21 19.31 5.00
N THR A 452 28.45 19.53 6.07
CA THR A 452 27.38 18.62 6.54
C THR A 452 26.04 19.34 6.67
N LEU A 453 24.94 18.58 6.65
CA LEU A 453 23.61 19.11 6.97
C LEU A 453 23.50 19.66 8.41
N GLY A 454 24.33 19.17 9.33
CA GLY A 454 24.43 19.70 10.70
C GLY A 454 24.96 21.13 10.74
N ASP A 455 25.93 21.45 9.89
CA ASP A 455 26.45 22.81 9.76
C ASP A 455 25.36 23.76 9.26
N ILE A 456 24.55 23.30 8.29
CA ILE A 456 23.40 24.06 7.78
C ILE A 456 22.41 24.38 8.90
N LEU A 457 21.99 23.38 9.69
CA LEU A 457 21.10 23.61 10.84
C LEU A 457 21.67 24.64 11.83
N ALA A 458 22.99 24.64 12.03
CA ALA A 458 23.64 25.55 12.97
C ALA A 458 23.68 27.01 12.49
N VAL A 459 23.64 27.27 11.17
CA VAL A 459 23.87 28.60 10.60
C VAL A 459 22.66 29.21 9.87
N ALA A 460 21.83 28.40 9.21
CA ALA A 460 20.81 28.90 8.29
C ALA A 460 19.77 29.78 8.98
N MET A 461 19.30 29.38 10.15
CA MET A 461 18.32 30.15 10.94
C MET A 461 18.91 31.36 11.67
N LYS A 462 20.24 31.57 11.60
CA LYS A 462 20.94 32.76 12.11
C LYS A 462 21.31 33.74 10.99
N ASP A 463 21.17 33.32 9.73
CA ASP A 463 21.42 34.15 8.57
C ASP A 463 20.34 35.23 8.45
N SER A 464 20.76 36.50 8.43
CA SER A 464 19.83 37.63 8.45
C SER A 464 18.95 37.71 7.20
N VAL A 465 19.43 37.22 6.04
CA VAL A 465 18.64 37.15 4.81
C VAL A 465 17.57 36.08 4.97
N VAL A 466 17.92 34.89 5.44
CA VAL A 466 16.96 33.80 5.66
C VAL A 466 15.86 34.23 6.63
N VAL A 467 16.24 34.79 7.79
CA VAL A 467 15.27 35.24 8.80
C VAL A 467 14.38 36.37 8.27
N SER A 468 14.95 37.32 7.53
CA SER A 468 14.18 38.42 6.94
C SER A 468 13.18 37.94 5.89
N ILE A 469 13.62 37.08 4.96
CA ILE A 469 12.73 36.53 3.91
C ILE A 469 11.66 35.62 4.53
N ARG A 470 12.02 34.77 5.50
CA ARG A 470 11.04 33.94 6.22
C ARG A 470 9.95 34.79 6.85
N ALA A 471 10.31 35.89 7.51
CA ALA A 471 9.35 36.81 8.12
C ALA A 471 8.51 37.56 7.07
N GLN A 472 9.11 38.00 5.95
CA GLN A 472 8.39 38.65 4.85
C GLN A 472 7.35 37.73 4.20
N LEU A 473 7.70 36.46 4.04
CA LEU A 473 6.80 35.43 3.50
C LEU A 473 5.81 34.89 4.53
N ALA A 474 5.96 35.29 5.80
CA ALA A 474 5.23 34.73 6.94
C ALA A 474 5.30 33.19 6.96
N ALA A 475 6.50 32.63 6.76
CA ALA A 475 6.71 31.18 6.67
C ALA A 475 6.88 30.54 8.06
N ASP A 476 5.93 29.70 8.44
CA ASP A 476 5.94 28.92 9.69
C ASP A 476 7.14 27.97 9.76
N ALA A 477 7.51 27.36 8.65
CA ALA A 477 8.62 26.43 8.54
C ALA A 477 9.56 26.75 7.37
N VAL A 478 10.78 26.24 7.46
CA VAL A 478 11.77 26.30 6.38
C VAL A 478 12.19 24.87 6.04
N TYR A 479 12.37 24.58 4.75
CA TYR A 479 13.04 23.36 4.32
C TYR A 479 14.19 23.71 3.39
N TYR A 480 15.39 23.23 3.71
CA TYR A 480 16.59 23.40 2.89
C TYR A 480 16.89 22.14 2.09
N GLU A 481 17.28 22.28 0.82
CA GLU A 481 17.89 21.19 0.05
C GLU A 481 19.21 21.62 -0.59
N GLY A 482 20.29 20.89 -0.28
CA GLY A 482 21.64 21.18 -0.77
C GLY A 482 22.38 19.93 -1.24
N THR A 483 23.71 19.96 -1.18
CA THR A 483 24.58 18.85 -1.62
C THR A 483 25.54 18.34 -0.55
N GLU A 484 25.44 18.90 0.66
CA GLU A 484 26.21 18.58 1.84
C GLU A 484 26.04 17.11 2.25
N GLU A 485 27.00 16.61 3.04
CA GLU A 485 27.01 15.22 3.51
C GLU A 485 25.80 14.91 4.39
N GLY A 486 25.15 13.78 4.11
CA GLY A 486 23.94 13.29 4.79
C GLY A 486 22.78 13.04 3.82
N CYS A 487 21.66 12.57 4.35
CA CYS A 487 20.39 12.45 3.61
C CYS A 487 19.40 13.55 3.98
N GLY A 488 19.16 13.68 5.28
CA GLY A 488 18.31 14.68 5.88
C GLY A 488 18.67 14.86 7.34
N LEU A 489 18.32 16.03 7.88
CA LEU A 489 18.50 16.34 9.29
C LEU A 489 17.52 17.42 9.74
N ALA A 490 16.94 17.26 10.92
CA ALA A 490 16.02 18.20 11.54
C ALA A 490 16.12 18.12 13.07
N GLY A 491 15.78 19.21 13.76
CA GLY A 491 15.58 19.19 15.20
C GLY A 491 14.27 18.47 15.56
N VAL A 492 14.26 17.75 16.68
CA VAL A 492 13.03 17.15 17.21
C VAL A 492 12.31 18.19 18.04
N THR A 493 11.03 18.41 17.74
CA THR A 493 10.20 19.37 18.50
C THR A 493 10.72 20.80 18.39
N ASP A 494 11.03 21.26 17.18
CA ASP A 494 11.61 22.59 16.98
C ASP A 494 10.64 23.73 17.38
N PRO A 495 11.12 24.73 18.15
CA PRO A 495 10.44 26.00 18.32
C PRO A 495 10.46 26.85 17.04
N LYS A 496 9.79 28.00 17.08
CA LYS A 496 9.72 28.95 15.95
C LYS A 496 11.09 29.28 15.40
N GLU A 497 12.08 29.54 16.25
CA GLU A 497 13.40 30.03 15.88
C GLU A 497 14.25 29.00 15.13
N SER A 498 13.96 27.69 15.30
CA SER A 498 14.73 26.59 14.70
C SER A 498 13.91 25.67 13.79
N MET A 499 12.67 26.02 13.45
CA MET A 499 11.77 25.25 12.57
C MET A 499 12.32 25.13 11.13
N LEU A 500 13.31 24.27 10.96
CA LEU A 500 14.08 24.01 9.76
C LEU A 500 14.30 22.49 9.60
N GLY A 501 13.83 21.94 8.49
CA GLY A 501 14.27 20.63 8.00
C GLY A 501 15.32 20.78 6.91
N THR A 502 16.24 19.84 6.79
CA THR A 502 17.27 19.86 5.75
C THR A 502 17.30 18.54 5.00
N GLY A 503 17.61 18.58 3.70
CA GLY A 503 17.81 17.41 2.86
C GLY A 503 18.97 17.60 1.89
N SER A 504 19.42 16.50 1.30
CA SER A 504 20.50 16.48 0.31
C SER A 504 20.04 15.84 -0.99
N LEU A 505 20.55 16.34 -2.12
CA LEU A 505 20.36 15.74 -3.44
C LEU A 505 20.89 14.31 -3.55
N ASN A 506 21.73 13.89 -2.61
CA ASN A 506 22.25 12.54 -2.53
C ASN A 506 21.16 11.50 -2.15
N CYS A 507 19.96 11.95 -1.73
CA CYS A 507 18.88 11.08 -1.28
C CYS A 507 17.55 11.35 -2.01
N GLY A 508 16.49 10.63 -1.67
CA GLY A 508 15.19 10.75 -2.34
C GLY A 508 14.39 11.99 -1.90
N VAL A 509 13.38 12.36 -2.68
CA VAL A 509 12.45 13.46 -2.36
C VAL A 509 11.56 13.17 -1.13
N THR A 510 11.46 11.91 -0.71
CA THR A 510 10.70 11.48 0.48
C THR A 510 11.36 11.88 1.80
N VAL A 511 12.55 12.49 1.78
CA VAL A 511 13.22 12.98 2.98
C VAL A 511 12.39 14.09 3.66
N MET A 512 11.75 14.98 2.90
CA MET A 512 11.03 16.13 3.47
C MET A 512 9.97 15.74 4.52
N ARG A 513 9.14 14.73 4.24
CA ARG A 513 8.12 14.26 5.20
C ARG A 513 8.71 13.65 6.47
N HIS A 514 9.90 13.09 6.40
CA HIS A 514 10.61 12.54 7.55
C HIS A 514 11.17 13.66 8.42
N GLU A 515 11.93 14.58 7.82
CA GLU A 515 12.56 15.70 8.54
C GLU A 515 11.53 16.67 9.10
N PHE A 516 10.48 16.96 8.33
CA PHE A 516 9.37 17.75 8.84
C PHE A 516 8.63 17.02 9.98
N GLY A 517 8.58 15.68 9.95
CA GLY A 517 8.10 14.87 11.07
C GLY A 517 8.91 15.10 12.35
N HIS A 518 10.24 15.16 12.26
CA HIS A 518 11.09 15.55 13.38
C HIS A 518 10.78 16.95 13.89
N ASN A 519 10.69 17.95 13.01
CA ASN A 519 10.37 19.31 13.46
C ASN A 519 9.01 19.36 14.19
N MET A 520 8.05 18.54 13.73
CA MET A 520 6.74 18.35 14.35
C MET A 520 6.74 17.46 15.60
N GLY A 521 7.90 17.03 16.06
CA GLY A 521 8.10 16.34 17.34
C GLY A 521 8.00 14.83 17.27
N LEU A 522 8.26 14.23 16.11
CA LEU A 522 8.36 12.78 15.99
C LEU A 522 9.81 12.32 16.14
N ASP A 523 9.98 11.13 16.72
CA ASP A 523 11.26 10.43 16.82
C ASP A 523 11.26 9.18 15.92
N HIS A 524 12.43 8.59 15.69
CA HIS A 524 12.54 7.32 14.98
C HIS A 524 11.89 6.18 15.78
N ALA A 525 11.58 5.07 15.11
CA ALA A 525 10.93 3.92 15.75
C ALA A 525 11.70 3.35 16.97
N GLU A 526 13.04 3.38 16.92
CA GLU A 526 13.90 2.90 18.01
C GLU A 526 14.15 3.96 19.10
N GLY A 527 13.67 5.17 18.88
CA GLY A 527 13.79 6.28 19.81
C GLY A 527 12.92 6.15 21.06
N ALA A 528 13.21 6.99 22.05
CA ALA A 528 12.42 7.07 23.28
C ALA A 528 11.07 7.78 23.09
N GLY A 529 10.87 8.44 21.94
CA GLY A 529 9.71 9.27 21.63
C GLY A 529 10.08 10.76 21.61
N GLY A 530 9.49 11.51 20.68
CA GLY A 530 9.82 12.92 20.47
C GLY A 530 9.12 13.85 21.46
N SER A 531 8.01 14.47 21.04
CA SER A 531 7.19 15.35 21.89
C SER A 531 6.47 14.60 23.03
N ALA A 532 6.32 13.28 22.89
CA ALA A 532 5.77 12.37 23.89
C ALA A 532 6.35 10.95 23.67
N PRO A 533 6.26 10.04 24.65
CA PRO A 533 6.77 8.67 24.51
C PRO A 533 6.19 7.88 23.33
N TYR A 534 4.94 8.20 22.91
CA TYR A 534 4.27 7.58 21.77
C TYR A 534 4.56 8.27 20.43
N ALA A 535 5.22 9.44 20.45
CA ALA A 535 5.48 10.27 19.27
C ALA A 535 6.70 9.74 18.49
N LYS A 536 6.54 8.54 17.91
CA LYS A 536 7.60 7.87 17.17
C LYS A 536 7.08 6.95 16.06
N GLY A 537 7.99 6.62 15.15
CA GLY A 537 7.73 5.70 14.04
C GLY A 537 7.41 4.28 14.46
N TYR A 538 6.97 3.48 13.50
CA TYR A 538 6.67 2.08 13.68
C TYR A 538 7.42 1.21 12.65
N LEU A 539 8.57 0.68 13.08
CA LEU A 539 9.48 -0.10 12.25
C LEU A 539 8.82 -1.30 11.57
N LEU A 540 7.84 -1.93 12.24
CA LEU A 540 7.21 -3.14 11.74
C LEU A 540 6.47 -2.95 10.41
N VAL A 541 5.98 -1.73 10.15
CA VAL A 541 5.28 -1.35 8.92
C VAL A 541 6.07 -0.34 8.09
N GLU A 542 7.28 0.03 8.53
CA GLU A 542 8.17 0.99 7.87
C GLU A 542 7.47 2.31 7.50
N ASP A 543 6.70 2.84 8.46
CA ASP A 543 6.06 4.16 8.36
C ASP A 543 7.10 5.28 8.16
N ILE A 544 6.65 6.52 7.97
CA ILE A 544 7.55 7.64 7.65
C ILE A 544 8.73 7.78 8.63
N MET A 545 8.48 7.57 9.93
CA MET A 545 9.51 7.71 10.96
C MET A 545 10.19 6.37 11.32
N GLY A 546 9.73 5.26 10.74
CA GLY A 546 10.20 3.90 11.02
C GLY A 546 10.82 3.18 9.82
N GLY A 547 11.20 3.91 8.77
CA GLY A 547 11.81 3.34 7.55
C GLY A 547 11.47 4.13 6.28
N ASN A 548 10.42 4.94 6.33
CA ASN A 548 10.00 5.84 5.27
C ASN A 548 9.60 5.15 3.96
N ALA A 549 9.10 3.91 4.04
CA ALA A 549 8.75 3.09 2.89
C ALA A 549 7.31 3.35 2.41
N ILE A 550 6.38 3.64 3.32
CA ILE A 550 4.97 3.87 3.01
C ILE A 550 4.56 5.33 3.25
N PRO A 551 3.55 5.87 2.53
CA PRO A 551 3.10 7.26 2.68
C PRO A 551 2.13 7.43 3.85
N TYR A 552 2.54 6.97 5.03
CA TYR A 552 1.75 7.06 6.27
C TYR A 552 2.66 7.38 7.46
N TYR A 553 2.20 8.26 8.34
CA TYR A 553 2.60 8.34 9.74
C TYR A 553 1.83 7.31 10.58
N SER A 554 2.47 6.77 11.62
CA SER A 554 1.89 5.76 12.50
C SER A 554 0.59 6.21 13.18
N SER A 555 -0.40 5.32 13.20
CA SER A 555 -1.66 5.51 13.93
C SER A 555 -2.34 4.17 14.23
N PRO A 556 -2.83 3.93 15.46
CA PRO A 556 -3.57 2.72 15.82
C PRO A 556 -4.96 2.62 15.17
N ASN A 557 -5.40 3.67 14.48
CA ASN A 557 -6.71 3.74 13.83
C ASN A 557 -6.66 3.56 12.31
N LEU A 558 -5.47 3.31 11.76
CA LEU A 558 -5.26 3.04 10.35
C LEU A 558 -4.64 1.65 10.19
N TYR A 559 -4.84 1.04 9.02
CA TYR A 559 -4.37 -0.31 8.73
C TYR A 559 -3.74 -0.36 7.35
N LEU A 560 -2.75 -1.21 7.16
CA LEU A 560 -2.16 -1.47 5.84
C LEU A 560 -3.22 -2.04 4.90
N PRO A 561 -3.42 -1.46 3.70
CA PRO A 561 -4.41 -1.94 2.75
C PRO A 561 -4.19 -3.40 2.32
N GLU A 562 -2.94 -3.87 2.24
CA GLU A 562 -2.62 -5.21 1.75
C GLU A 562 -2.88 -6.31 2.80
N TYR A 563 -2.53 -6.07 4.06
CA TYR A 563 -2.52 -7.12 5.10
C TYR A 563 -3.43 -6.83 6.30
N GLY A 564 -3.97 -5.62 6.44
CA GLY A 564 -4.79 -5.24 7.60
C GLY A 564 -3.99 -5.11 8.90
N VAL A 565 -2.66 -4.95 8.81
CA VAL A 565 -1.79 -4.69 9.96
C VAL A 565 -2.05 -3.28 10.47
N PRO A 566 -2.33 -3.07 11.77
CA PRO A 566 -2.45 -1.74 12.34
C PRO A 566 -1.19 -0.92 12.08
N LEU A 567 -1.35 0.33 11.66
CA LEU A 567 -0.25 1.25 11.37
C LEU A 567 0.34 1.89 12.64
N GLY A 568 -0.10 1.47 13.82
CA GLY A 568 0.39 1.96 15.10
C GLY A 568 -0.20 1.18 16.26
N ILE A 569 0.26 1.49 17.46
CA ILE A 569 -0.19 0.89 18.72
C ILE A 569 -0.57 2.04 19.65
N ALA A 570 -1.78 1.99 20.21
CA ALA A 570 -2.29 3.03 21.08
C ALA A 570 -1.32 3.30 22.24
N ASP A 571 -1.03 4.58 22.48
CA ASP A 571 -0.10 5.07 23.51
C ASP A 571 1.35 4.53 23.43
N VAL A 572 1.75 3.93 22.30
CA VAL A 572 3.10 3.38 22.07
C VAL A 572 3.71 3.89 20.76
N THR A 573 2.95 3.87 19.66
CA THR A 573 3.34 4.40 18.34
C THR A 573 2.14 5.09 17.70
N ASP A 574 2.03 6.41 17.91
CA ASP A 574 0.93 7.24 17.40
C ASP A 574 1.45 8.62 16.97
N SER A 575 2.12 8.64 15.82
CA SER A 575 2.63 9.87 15.22
C SER A 575 1.51 10.85 14.88
N VAL A 576 0.36 10.36 14.40
CA VAL A 576 -0.77 11.21 14.01
C VAL A 576 -1.29 12.05 15.18
N ARG A 577 -1.41 11.46 16.37
CA ARG A 577 -1.78 12.22 17.57
C ARG A 577 -0.77 13.33 17.87
N ALA A 578 0.52 13.01 17.88
CA ALA A 578 1.56 13.99 18.18
C ALA A 578 1.61 15.14 17.16
N LEU A 579 1.44 14.84 15.87
CA LEU A 579 1.33 15.83 14.80
C LEU A 579 0.12 16.76 15.01
N ASN A 580 -1.04 16.17 15.35
CA ASN A 580 -2.28 16.92 15.57
C ASN A 580 -2.23 17.82 16.81
N ASP A 581 -1.56 17.37 17.88
CA ASP A 581 -1.39 18.14 19.12
C ASP A 581 -0.47 19.36 18.89
N ARG A 582 0.51 19.24 17.97
CA ARG A 582 1.46 20.32 17.68
C ARG A 582 1.00 21.27 16.57
N SER A 583 0.12 20.83 15.67
CA SER A 583 -0.21 21.55 14.44
C SER A 583 -0.65 22.99 14.67
N LYS A 584 -1.47 23.24 15.71
CA LYS A 584 -1.90 24.59 16.08
C LYS A 584 -0.71 25.51 16.37
N THR A 585 0.18 25.08 17.26
CA THR A 585 1.35 25.86 17.66
C THR A 585 2.22 26.22 16.47
N VAL A 586 2.47 25.27 15.56
CA VAL A 586 3.35 25.49 14.41
C VAL A 586 2.68 26.35 13.34
N SER A 587 1.39 26.18 13.08
CA SER A 587 0.64 27.02 12.12
C SER A 587 0.41 28.47 12.59
N GLU A 588 0.80 28.79 13.82
CA GLU A 588 0.67 30.12 14.43
C GLU A 588 2.05 30.75 14.68
N TYR A 589 3.11 30.22 14.06
CA TYR A 589 4.43 30.83 14.16
C TYR A 589 4.50 32.17 13.43
N TYR A 590 3.76 32.37 12.34
CA TYR A 590 3.68 33.67 11.65
C TYR A 590 2.27 34.15 11.31
#